data_AF-A0A927SKR9-F1
#
_entry.id   AF-A0A927SKR9-F1
#
_cell.length_a   1.000
_cell.length_b   1.000
_cell.length_c   1.000
_cell.angle_alpha   90.00
_cell.angle_beta   90.00
_cell.angle_gamma   90.00
#
_symmetry.space_group_name_H-M   'P 1'
#
loop_
_entity.id
_entity.type
_entity.pdbx_description
1 polymer ?
#
loop_
_entity_poly.entity_id
_entity_poly.type
_entity_poly.pdbx_seq_one_letter_code
_entity_poly.pdbx_strand_id
1 'polypeptide(L)'
;SGTWTYVDNQILYQGAEDKRPTVVLEKEGIRNMAVDSVTGMLYYITRAKGGGYTLDNVTNYGRELYLPRHINGKYRVIHDFAVHGSTMHLLADTSTGNGEIYRMETYSAVIPDAKLVISGWENKGTTAFSIWENTLYAYDAKTMMLSTIDLATSALVNEPVLAGELTAITAGYELDGERYVFALSGQNLIAIGAKSGKKMNIDAVIPADSVSLTRDSYTLFVGDSAGELKANYHISDLSGREMRQLYIVDFVSSKAACDVAERLFLEKYPDVEIIHRWTNGGIDYKTEMMSGEPGIDIVCFQEYYTDVTPLPMLLKSGAILDLTDEPLIQAMWEDYRDLRKLVSVNGRQYGVLTSVQPALWEVDVKLAEQIGWEIPEGVWTWEDFDALIDLIISYNETAEVPLGLLMDQGGAGYAINQFDALNMNFLDGTTGYDKPEYLALLQRIQKMAQHGLYVEWDINDDELNGTTLLRADDHCVLRTMTPSHTYILPPTYDAQNPAYVANVMPMVINANTKLKEEAIYFLACYASVEATRHQYYYNFGQWLKDKSLYVPEDPAALAFTGYASPENEEVFNYALEHSYPGLAMIEVWRTQFFELIPALKAGDITPEEYAAIVQRQADMIMGE
;
A
#
# COMPACT_ATOMS: atom_id res chain seq x y z
N SER A 1 -4.57 -3.91 11.35
CA SER A 1 -4.25 -3.87 12.79
C SER A 1 -4.68 -5.17 13.45
N GLY A 2 -3.99 -5.61 14.51
CA GLY A 2 -4.40 -6.78 15.29
C GLY A 2 -3.64 -6.87 16.61
N THR A 3 -4.25 -7.54 17.58
CA THR A 3 -3.76 -7.61 18.96
C THR A 3 -3.07 -8.94 19.21
N TRP A 4 -1.90 -8.89 19.83
CA TRP A 4 -1.18 -10.06 20.32
C TRP A 4 -1.56 -10.34 21.77
N THR A 5 -1.83 -11.60 22.11
CA THR A 5 -2.13 -12.01 23.49
C THR A 5 -1.34 -13.25 23.84
N TYR A 6 -0.83 -13.36 25.06
CA TYR A 6 -0.21 -14.59 25.56
C TYR A 6 -1.01 -15.13 26.74
N VAL A 7 -1.56 -16.33 26.60
CA VAL A 7 -2.40 -16.98 27.61
C VAL A 7 -2.20 -18.49 27.53
N ASP A 8 -2.12 -19.18 28.66
CA ASP A 8 -2.00 -20.64 28.74
C ASP A 8 -0.86 -21.24 27.87
N ASN A 9 0.28 -20.55 27.82
CA ASN A 9 1.43 -20.89 26.96
C ASN A 9 1.15 -20.81 25.46
N GLN A 10 0.12 -20.08 25.05
CA GLN A 10 -0.24 -19.83 23.66
C GLN A 10 -0.09 -18.34 23.35
N ILE A 11 0.65 -18.04 22.28
CA ILE A 11 0.62 -16.74 21.62
C ILE A 11 -0.58 -16.76 20.67
N LEU A 12 -1.47 -15.80 20.86
CA LEU A 12 -2.64 -15.56 20.06
C LEU A 12 -2.48 -14.25 19.28
N TYR A 13 -3.06 -14.20 18.08
CA TYR A 13 -3.23 -12.98 17.30
C TYR A 13 -4.70 -12.82 16.93
N GLN A 14 -5.22 -11.62 17.11
CA GLN A 14 -6.58 -11.27 16.70
C GLN A 14 -6.52 -10.07 15.77
N GLY A 15 -6.79 -10.26 14.48
CA GLY A 15 -7.00 -9.16 13.55
C GLY A 15 -8.24 -8.33 13.93
N ALA A 16 -8.32 -7.10 13.45
CA ALA A 16 -9.47 -6.21 13.68
C ALA A 16 -10.83 -6.85 13.28
N GLU A 17 -10.84 -7.73 12.28
CA GLU A 17 -12.04 -8.42 11.80
C GLU A 17 -12.27 -9.80 12.44
N ASP A 18 -11.29 -10.30 13.20
CA ASP A 18 -11.38 -11.62 13.80
C ASP A 18 -12.36 -11.59 14.98
N LYS A 19 -13.43 -12.40 14.87
CA LYS A 19 -14.37 -12.59 15.98
C LYS A 19 -13.74 -13.28 17.18
N ARG A 20 -12.60 -13.96 16.99
CA ARG A 20 -11.87 -14.69 18.03
C ARG A 20 -10.37 -14.67 17.73
N PRO A 21 -9.51 -14.58 18.76
CA PRO A 21 -8.08 -14.73 18.58
C PRO A 21 -7.71 -16.10 18.01
N THR A 22 -6.74 -16.11 17.10
CA THR A 22 -6.16 -17.32 16.51
C THR A 22 -4.87 -17.68 17.23
N VAL A 23 -4.67 -18.96 17.56
CA VAL A 23 -3.39 -19.45 18.12
C VAL A 23 -2.32 -19.38 17.03
N VAL A 24 -1.30 -18.57 17.26
CA VAL A 24 -0.15 -18.39 16.37
C VAL A 24 0.96 -19.37 16.71
N LEU A 25 1.26 -19.54 18.01
CA LEU A 25 2.35 -20.39 18.47
C LEU A 25 2.09 -20.88 19.89
N GLU A 26 2.45 -22.12 20.20
CA GLU A 26 2.54 -22.60 21.58
C GLU A 26 3.99 -22.49 22.08
N LYS A 27 4.21 -21.71 23.13
CA LYS A 27 5.55 -21.44 23.68
C LYS A 27 5.49 -21.22 25.18
N GLU A 28 6.13 -22.11 25.94
CA GLU A 28 6.24 -21.97 27.38
C GLU A 28 7.35 -21.00 27.80
N GLY A 29 7.17 -20.37 28.96
CA GLY A 29 8.25 -19.65 29.64
C GLY A 29 8.66 -18.34 28.96
N ILE A 30 7.76 -17.75 28.18
CA ILE A 30 7.88 -16.36 27.71
C ILE A 30 7.91 -15.44 28.93
N ARG A 31 8.88 -14.54 28.95
CA ARG A 31 9.08 -13.55 30.02
C ARG A 31 8.58 -12.19 29.62
N ASN A 32 8.87 -11.79 28.38
CA ASN A 32 8.57 -10.47 27.86
C ASN A 32 8.23 -10.58 26.38
N MET A 33 7.43 -9.64 25.90
CA MET A 33 6.96 -9.55 24.53
C MET A 33 6.98 -8.08 24.11
N ALA A 34 7.38 -7.83 22.87
CA ALA A 34 7.26 -6.51 22.26
C ALA A 34 6.87 -6.68 20.79
N VAL A 35 6.00 -5.81 20.32
CA VAL A 35 5.61 -5.76 18.92
C VAL A 35 6.42 -4.67 18.25
N ASP A 36 7.01 -4.99 17.10
CA ASP A 36 7.60 -3.97 16.25
C ASP A 36 6.48 -3.20 15.55
N SER A 37 6.37 -1.91 15.87
CA SER A 37 5.33 -1.04 15.33
C SER A 37 5.43 -0.83 13.82
N VAL A 38 6.59 -1.08 13.22
CA VAL A 38 6.81 -0.91 11.77
C VAL A 38 6.44 -2.17 11.00
N THR A 39 6.74 -3.35 11.55
CA THR A 39 6.59 -4.62 10.82
C THR A 39 5.42 -5.47 11.33
N GLY A 40 4.82 -5.12 12.46
CA GLY A 40 3.79 -5.92 13.13
C GLY A 40 4.30 -7.27 13.69
N MET A 41 5.61 -7.52 13.61
CA MET A 41 6.23 -8.73 14.14
C MET A 41 6.23 -8.72 15.66
N LEU A 42 5.93 -9.88 16.25
CA LEU A 42 6.08 -10.10 17.67
C LEU A 42 7.49 -10.61 17.96
N TYR A 43 8.23 -9.89 18.79
CA TYR A 43 9.45 -10.37 19.42
C TYR A 43 9.13 -10.83 20.84
N TYR A 44 9.80 -11.88 21.30
CA TYR A 44 9.61 -12.38 22.66
C TYR A 44 10.88 -12.98 23.25
N ILE A 45 11.01 -12.93 24.58
CA ILE A 45 12.16 -13.46 25.30
C ILE A 45 11.76 -14.71 26.07
N THR A 46 12.48 -15.81 25.86
CA THR A 46 12.32 -17.07 26.60
C THR A 46 13.58 -17.39 27.42
N ARG A 47 13.44 -18.24 28.46
CA ARG A 47 14.60 -18.72 29.23
C ARG A 47 15.22 -19.94 28.52
N ALA A 48 16.49 -19.86 28.17
CA ALA A 48 17.19 -20.95 27.50
C ALA A 48 17.44 -22.15 28.44
N LYS A 49 17.34 -23.37 27.89
CA LYS A 49 17.74 -24.62 28.57
C LYS A 49 19.26 -24.60 28.80
N GLY A 50 19.69 -24.17 29.99
CA GLY A 50 21.11 -24.04 30.34
C GLY A 50 21.45 -22.82 31.21
N GLY A 51 20.49 -21.91 31.43
CA GLY A 51 20.74 -20.67 32.17
C GLY A 51 21.17 -19.56 31.21
N GLY A 52 20.21 -18.73 30.83
CA GLY A 52 20.37 -17.66 29.84
C GLY A 52 19.01 -17.28 29.27
N TYR A 53 18.97 -16.30 28.37
CA TYR A 53 17.75 -15.88 27.69
C TYR A 53 17.93 -16.00 26.18
N THR A 54 16.84 -16.27 25.48
CA THR A 54 16.76 -16.30 24.02
C THR A 54 15.76 -15.26 23.56
N LEU A 55 16.16 -14.43 22.60
CA LEU A 55 15.26 -13.56 21.86
C LEU A 55 14.79 -14.32 20.63
N ASP A 56 13.48 -14.42 20.49
CA ASP A 56 12.79 -15.07 19.39
C ASP A 56 11.85 -14.05 18.71
N ASN A 57 11.32 -14.39 17.54
CA ASN A 57 10.39 -13.56 16.78
C ASN A 57 9.38 -14.42 16.02
N VAL A 58 8.18 -13.89 15.79
CA VAL A 58 7.12 -14.57 15.04
C VAL A 58 6.22 -13.55 14.33
N THR A 59 5.81 -13.86 13.10
CA THR A 59 4.78 -13.10 12.37
C THR A 59 3.39 -13.49 12.82
N ASN A 60 2.39 -12.68 12.49
CA ASN A 60 0.96 -12.98 12.76
C ASN A 60 0.46 -14.30 12.12
N TYR A 61 1.23 -14.92 11.24
CA TYR A 61 0.96 -16.23 10.64
C TYR A 61 1.80 -17.38 11.25
N GLY A 62 2.51 -17.14 12.34
CA GLY A 62 3.28 -18.17 13.04
C GLY A 62 4.64 -18.48 12.41
N ARG A 63 5.12 -17.63 11.50
CA ARG A 63 6.44 -17.84 10.88
C ARG A 63 7.53 -17.13 11.68
N GLU A 64 8.57 -17.87 12.06
CA GLU A 64 9.82 -17.30 12.55
C GLU A 64 10.61 -16.74 11.35
N LEU A 65 11.00 -15.46 11.40
CA LEU A 65 11.75 -14.82 10.32
C LEU A 65 13.26 -14.80 10.60
N TYR A 66 13.64 -14.67 11.88
CA TYR A 66 15.05 -14.69 12.29
C TYR A 66 15.32 -15.83 13.25
N LEU A 67 16.54 -16.38 13.17
CA LEU A 67 17.01 -17.42 14.09
C LEU A 67 16.98 -16.92 15.54
N PRO A 68 16.58 -17.77 16.51
CA PRO A 68 16.69 -17.50 17.94
C PRO A 68 18.07 -16.99 18.34
N ARG A 69 18.12 -15.91 19.11
CA ARG A 69 19.37 -15.26 19.51
C ARG A 69 19.63 -15.41 21.00
N HIS A 70 20.79 -15.90 21.37
CA HIS A 70 21.18 -15.98 22.78
C HIS A 70 21.55 -14.60 23.32
N ILE A 71 20.79 -14.12 24.30
CA ILE A 71 21.16 -12.97 25.11
C ILE A 71 22.22 -13.46 26.10
N ASN A 72 23.45 -12.97 25.90
CA ASN A 72 24.66 -13.47 26.55
C ASN A 72 24.52 -13.53 28.09
N GLY A 73 25.03 -14.59 28.73
CA GLY A 73 24.86 -14.86 30.17
C GLY A 73 25.50 -13.84 31.12
N LYS A 74 26.12 -12.78 30.58
CA LYS A 74 26.65 -11.62 31.31
C LYS A 74 25.54 -10.67 31.80
N TYR A 75 24.40 -10.65 31.12
CA TYR A 75 23.30 -9.73 31.39
C TYR A 75 22.08 -10.50 31.91
N ARG A 76 21.44 -9.97 32.94
CA ARG A 76 20.15 -10.48 33.42
C ARG A 76 19.07 -9.55 32.89
N VAL A 77 18.29 -10.01 31.90
CA VAL A 77 17.10 -9.27 31.47
C VAL A 77 16.18 -9.11 32.67
N ILE A 78 15.94 -7.87 33.10
CA ILE A 78 15.21 -7.60 34.34
C ILE A 78 13.71 -7.60 34.05
N HIS A 79 13.31 -6.85 33.03
CA HIS A 79 11.92 -6.57 32.74
C HIS A 79 11.75 -6.25 31.25
N ASP A 80 11.87 -5.01 30.82
CA ASP A 80 11.23 -4.62 29.55
C ASP A 80 12.17 -4.64 28.34
N PHE A 81 11.58 -4.78 27.16
CA PHE A 81 12.23 -4.44 25.90
C PHE A 81 11.23 -3.81 24.93
N ALA A 82 11.71 -2.96 24.03
CA ALA A 82 10.91 -2.32 23.00
C ALA A 82 11.64 -2.39 21.66
N VAL A 83 10.88 -2.45 20.56
CA VAL A 83 11.41 -2.54 19.19
C VAL A 83 10.92 -1.34 18.40
N HIS A 84 11.85 -0.69 17.70
CA HIS A 84 11.55 0.37 16.75
C HIS A 84 12.35 0.13 15.47
N GLY A 85 11.65 -0.25 14.39
CA GLY A 85 12.28 -0.61 13.13
C GLY A 85 13.28 -1.76 13.30
N SER A 86 14.51 -1.55 12.84
CA SER A 86 15.59 -2.55 12.92
C SER A 86 16.35 -2.58 14.26
N THR A 87 15.92 -1.81 15.24
CA THR A 87 16.62 -1.66 16.52
C THR A 87 15.72 -2.10 17.68
N MET A 88 16.28 -2.92 18.55
CA MET A 88 15.70 -3.32 19.82
C MET A 88 16.44 -2.63 20.97
N HIS A 89 15.69 -2.21 21.98
CA HIS A 89 16.20 -1.67 23.23
C HIS A 89 15.79 -2.59 24.37
N LEU A 90 16.72 -2.91 25.26
CA LEU A 90 16.54 -3.90 26.32
C LEU A 90 16.99 -3.34 27.67
N LEU A 91 16.17 -3.47 28.70
CA LEU A 91 16.57 -3.19 30.08
C LEU A 91 17.21 -4.44 30.70
N ALA A 92 18.49 -4.34 31.00
CA ALA A 92 19.27 -5.43 31.57
C ALA A 92 20.06 -4.99 32.81
N ASP A 93 20.24 -5.93 33.74
CA ASP A 93 21.16 -5.77 34.87
C ASP A 93 22.52 -6.34 34.50
N THR A 94 23.55 -5.68 35.00
CA THR A 94 24.88 -6.30 35.15
C THR A 94 24.96 -7.01 36.50
N SER A 95 26.03 -7.72 36.81
CA SER A 95 26.21 -8.35 38.13
C SER A 95 26.26 -7.37 39.33
N THR A 96 26.05 -6.06 39.09
CA THR A 96 26.17 -4.99 40.10
C THR A 96 24.84 -4.37 40.55
N GLY A 97 23.68 -4.77 40.01
CA GLY A 97 22.38 -4.37 40.55
C GLY A 97 21.85 -3.01 40.07
N ASN A 98 22.24 -2.57 38.86
CA ASN A 98 21.78 -1.32 38.27
C ASN A 98 21.14 -1.63 36.90
N GLY A 99 19.84 -1.37 36.76
CA GLY A 99 19.17 -1.45 35.46
C GLY A 99 19.78 -0.45 34.47
N GLU A 100 20.22 -0.95 33.33
CA GLU A 100 20.82 -0.19 32.24
C GLU A 100 20.15 -0.57 30.92
N ILE A 101 19.96 0.41 30.03
CA ILE A 101 19.39 0.19 28.70
C ILE A 101 20.51 -0.11 27.69
N TYR A 102 20.34 -1.19 26.95
CA TYR A 102 21.25 -1.61 25.87
C TYR A 102 20.53 -1.50 24.52
N ARG A 103 21.27 -1.10 23.49
CA ARG A 103 20.80 -1.07 22.10
C ARG A 103 21.29 -2.33 21.38
N MET A 104 20.39 -2.98 20.64
CA MET A 104 20.65 -4.21 19.89
C MET A 104 20.09 -4.08 18.48
N GLU A 105 20.86 -4.48 17.46
CA GLU A 105 20.35 -4.57 16.09
C GLU A 105 19.62 -5.90 15.89
N THR A 106 18.39 -5.85 15.35
CA THR A 106 17.54 -7.04 15.17
C THR A 106 18.06 -7.98 14.07
N TYR A 107 18.91 -7.49 13.16
CA TYR A 107 19.38 -8.24 11.98
C TYR A 107 20.83 -8.77 12.08
N SER A 108 21.69 -8.24 12.96
CA SER A 108 23.10 -8.68 13.01
C SER A 108 23.31 -10.01 13.76
N ALA A 109 23.94 -11.01 13.14
CA ALA A 109 24.27 -12.30 13.78
C ALA A 109 25.24 -12.17 14.98
N VAL A 110 25.93 -11.03 15.09
CA VAL A 110 26.83 -10.69 16.18
C VAL A 110 26.30 -9.42 16.83
N ILE A 111 25.88 -9.49 18.09
CA ILE A 111 25.37 -8.32 18.81
C ILE A 111 26.57 -7.42 19.17
N PRO A 112 26.69 -6.19 18.65
CA PRO A 112 27.52 -5.19 19.29
C PRO A 112 26.74 -4.71 20.52
N ASP A 113 27.02 -5.28 21.68
CA ASP A 113 26.42 -4.87 22.96
C ASP A 113 26.90 -3.46 23.34
N ALA A 114 26.33 -2.44 22.73
CA ALA A 114 26.60 -1.06 23.10
C ALA A 114 25.61 -0.64 24.19
N LYS A 115 26.13 -0.42 25.40
CA LYS A 115 25.40 0.34 26.42
C LYS A 115 24.92 1.65 25.78
N LEU A 116 23.64 1.99 25.93
CA LEU A 116 23.12 3.24 25.40
C LEU A 116 23.78 4.40 26.15
N VAL A 117 24.57 5.21 25.43
CA VAL A 117 25.25 6.40 25.97
C VAL A 117 24.60 7.63 25.36
N ILE A 118 24.00 8.46 26.21
CA ILE A 118 23.28 9.66 25.82
C ILE A 118 23.91 10.84 26.56
N SER A 119 24.12 11.94 25.85
CA SER A 119 24.66 13.15 26.48
C SER A 119 23.65 13.71 27.50
N GLY A 120 24.11 13.99 28.74
CA GLY A 120 23.28 14.58 29.79
C GLY A 120 22.39 13.61 30.56
N TRP A 121 22.35 12.32 30.20
CA TRP A 121 21.57 11.30 30.91
C TRP A 121 22.48 10.19 31.46
N GLU A 122 22.34 9.90 32.76
CA GLU A 122 22.98 8.75 33.35
C GLU A 122 22.13 7.50 33.15
N ASN A 123 22.51 6.66 32.20
CA ASN A 123 21.96 5.32 32.02
C ASN A 123 22.40 4.39 33.17
N LYS A 124 21.84 4.62 34.36
CA LYS A 124 22.05 3.86 35.59
C LYS A 124 20.79 3.96 36.45
N GLY A 125 20.28 2.82 36.92
CA GLY A 125 19.14 2.81 37.85
C GLY A 125 17.78 2.97 37.18
N THR A 126 17.72 2.81 35.85
CA THR A 126 16.44 2.76 35.14
C THR A 126 15.66 1.53 35.59
N THR A 127 14.42 1.72 35.99
CA THR A 127 13.53 0.67 36.49
C THR A 127 12.39 0.36 35.53
N ALA A 128 12.01 1.30 34.66
CA ALA A 128 11.04 1.09 33.60
C ALA A 128 11.38 1.99 32.40
N PHE A 129 11.05 1.56 31.19
CA PHE A 129 11.19 2.40 30.02
C PHE A 129 10.13 2.08 28.96
N SER A 130 9.90 3.03 28.06
CA SER A 130 9.05 2.84 26.87
C SER A 130 9.62 3.62 25.70
N ILE A 131 9.30 3.18 24.49
CA ILE A 131 9.68 3.88 23.27
C ILE A 131 8.41 4.31 22.52
N TRP A 132 8.43 5.52 21.98
CA TRP A 132 7.44 6.03 21.03
C TRP A 132 8.21 6.72 19.89
N GLU A 133 8.12 6.16 18.69
CA GLU A 133 8.93 6.56 17.53
C GLU A 133 10.43 6.56 17.90
N ASN A 134 11.12 7.68 17.66
CA ASN A 134 12.52 7.89 18.03
C ASN A 134 12.70 8.39 19.48
N THR A 135 11.64 8.43 20.30
CA THR A 135 11.72 8.94 21.67
C THR A 135 11.73 7.79 22.68
N LEU A 136 12.76 7.75 23.51
CA LEU A 136 12.88 6.88 24.67
C LEU A 136 12.45 7.62 25.94
N TYR A 137 11.49 7.04 26.66
CA TYR A 137 11.10 7.46 28.00
C TYR A 137 11.71 6.50 29.01
N ALA A 138 12.55 7.01 29.92
CA ALA A 138 13.22 6.21 30.94
C ALA A 138 12.89 6.72 32.34
N TYR A 139 12.40 5.84 33.20
CA TYR A 139 12.07 6.15 34.59
C TYR A 139 13.04 5.48 35.56
N ASP A 140 13.48 6.25 36.55
CA ASP A 140 14.34 5.79 37.66
C ASP A 140 13.55 5.88 38.98
N ALA A 141 13.20 4.74 39.57
CA ALA A 141 12.45 4.68 40.83
C ALA A 141 13.21 5.23 42.04
N LYS A 142 14.55 5.29 42.00
CA LYS A 142 15.37 5.81 43.10
C LYS A 142 15.35 7.34 43.13
N THR A 143 15.44 7.98 41.96
CA THR A 143 15.36 9.44 41.84
C THR A 143 13.95 9.94 41.60
N MET A 144 13.02 9.04 41.25
CA MET A 144 11.64 9.33 40.83
C MET A 144 11.56 10.21 39.58
N MET A 145 12.60 10.21 38.75
CA MET A 145 12.71 11.06 37.58
C MET A 145 12.32 10.30 36.31
N LEU A 146 11.59 10.97 35.43
CA LEU A 146 11.32 10.55 34.06
C LEU A 146 12.19 11.37 33.11
N SER A 147 13.01 10.70 32.31
CA SER A 147 13.85 11.30 31.27
C SER A 147 13.29 11.00 29.88
N THR A 148 13.34 12.00 29.01
CA THR A 148 12.89 11.90 27.62
C THR A 148 14.08 12.10 26.70
N ILE A 149 14.36 11.11 25.85
CA ILE A 149 15.60 11.01 25.07
C ILE A 149 15.23 10.84 23.61
N ASP A 150 15.82 11.62 22.74
CA ASP A 150 15.76 11.41 21.30
C ASP A 150 16.89 10.47 20.87
N LEU A 151 16.50 9.32 20.35
CA LEU A 151 17.40 8.26 19.91
C LEU A 151 18.12 8.62 18.60
N ALA A 152 17.54 9.49 17.77
CA ALA A 152 18.16 9.94 16.52
C ALA A 152 19.33 10.89 16.81
N THR A 153 19.15 11.83 17.74
CA THR A 153 20.18 12.81 18.11
C THR A 153 21.05 12.37 19.29
N SER A 154 20.68 11.29 20.00
CA SER A 154 21.35 10.81 21.21
C SER A 154 21.47 11.88 22.30
N ALA A 155 20.39 12.66 22.49
CA ALA A 155 20.32 13.76 23.44
C ALA A 155 19.02 13.73 24.26
N LEU A 156 19.03 14.39 25.43
CA LEU A 156 17.80 14.69 26.16
C LEU A 156 16.94 15.67 25.35
N VAL A 157 15.65 15.35 25.20
CA VAL A 157 14.66 16.24 24.56
C VAL A 157 14.34 17.42 25.49
N ASN A 158 14.28 17.14 26.78
CA ASN A 158 14.01 18.11 27.84
C ASN A 158 14.70 17.68 29.14
N GLU A 159 14.80 18.62 30.09
CA GLU A 159 15.22 18.31 31.46
C GLU A 159 14.33 17.20 32.07
N PRO A 160 14.92 16.25 32.83
CA PRO A 160 14.15 15.22 33.50
C PRO A 160 13.08 15.81 34.44
N VAL A 161 11.90 15.17 34.49
CA VAL A 161 10.76 15.63 35.29
C VAL A 161 10.47 14.71 36.47
N LEU A 162 9.98 15.27 37.58
CA LEU A 162 9.65 14.50 38.78
C LEU A 162 8.32 13.75 38.61
N ALA A 163 8.39 12.44 38.43
CA ALA A 163 7.25 11.58 38.14
C ALA A 163 6.60 10.97 39.41
N GLY A 164 7.32 10.94 40.53
CA GLY A 164 6.86 10.31 41.78
C GLY A 164 7.04 8.79 41.77
N GLU A 165 6.38 8.08 42.69
CA GLU A 165 6.45 6.61 42.77
C GLU A 165 5.60 5.95 41.67
N LEU A 166 6.28 5.27 40.74
CA LEU A 166 5.66 4.55 39.64
C LEU A 166 6.09 3.09 39.65
N THR A 167 5.19 2.22 39.19
CA THR A 167 5.42 0.78 39.03
C THR A 167 5.74 0.43 37.59
N ALA A 168 5.05 1.06 36.63
CA ALA A 168 5.25 0.84 35.20
C ALA A 168 4.99 2.13 34.42
N ILE A 169 5.58 2.22 33.23
CA ILE A 169 5.29 3.27 32.26
C ILE A 169 5.11 2.67 30.88
N THR A 170 4.32 3.34 30.03
CA THR A 170 4.24 3.07 28.59
C THR A 170 3.95 4.38 27.85
N ALA A 171 4.25 4.42 26.56
CA ALA A 171 3.94 5.57 25.72
C ALA A 171 2.46 5.95 25.87
N GLY A 172 2.19 7.26 26.00
CA GLY A 172 0.82 7.77 26.14
C GLY A 172 0.34 8.40 24.86
N TYR A 173 -0.07 9.66 24.92
CA TYR A 173 -0.67 10.39 23.80
C TYR A 173 -0.08 11.80 23.74
N GLU A 174 -0.33 12.52 22.65
CA GLU A 174 0.02 13.93 22.55
C GLU A 174 -1.19 14.81 22.88
N LEU A 175 -0.99 15.83 23.70
CA LEU A 175 -2.00 16.82 24.03
C LEU A 175 -1.36 18.20 24.07
N ASP A 176 -1.91 19.12 23.28
CA ASP A 176 -1.45 20.52 23.16
C ASP A 176 0.05 20.64 22.84
N GLY A 177 0.56 19.76 21.96
CA GLY A 177 1.97 19.73 21.55
C GLY A 177 2.93 19.15 22.61
N GLU A 178 2.38 18.51 23.65
CA GLU A 178 3.16 17.82 24.67
C GLU A 178 2.82 16.31 24.68
N ARG A 179 3.86 15.48 24.62
CA ARG A 179 3.72 14.03 24.78
C ARG A 179 3.53 13.66 26.24
N TYR A 180 2.54 12.83 26.50
CA TYR A 180 2.26 12.25 27.81
C TYR A 180 2.65 10.78 27.81
N VAL A 181 3.11 10.30 28.97
CA VAL A 181 3.44 8.90 29.23
C VAL A 181 2.37 8.35 30.17
N PHE A 182 1.74 7.22 29.83
CA PHE A 182 0.88 6.52 30.77
C PHE A 182 1.75 5.85 31.83
N ALA A 183 1.36 6.00 33.09
CA ALA A 183 2.09 5.45 34.21
C ALA A 183 1.16 4.86 35.26
N LEU A 184 1.59 3.76 35.85
CA LEU A 184 0.90 3.12 36.95
C LEU A 184 1.50 3.57 38.27
N SER A 185 0.70 4.18 39.12
CA SER A 185 1.09 4.63 40.46
C SER A 185 0.22 3.93 41.51
N GLY A 186 0.70 2.79 42.00
CA GLY A 186 -0.11 1.87 42.79
C GLY A 186 -1.27 1.31 41.96
N GLN A 187 -2.51 1.58 42.35
CA GLN A 187 -3.73 1.18 41.63
C GLN A 187 -4.33 2.32 40.78
N ASN A 188 -3.59 3.42 40.57
CA ASN A 188 -4.07 4.54 39.77
C ASN A 188 -3.33 4.60 38.44
N LEU A 189 -4.08 4.78 37.36
CA LEU A 189 -3.53 5.15 36.07
C LEU A 189 -3.43 6.67 35.97
N ILE A 190 -2.25 7.16 35.64
CA ILE A 190 -2.00 8.58 35.43
C ILE A 190 -1.31 8.81 34.08
N ALA A 191 -1.50 9.99 33.51
CA ALA A 191 -0.71 10.49 32.39
C ALA A 191 0.27 11.56 32.89
N ILE A 192 1.54 11.46 32.51
CA ILE A 192 2.60 12.38 32.93
C ILE A 192 3.15 13.09 31.69
N GLY A 193 3.06 14.41 31.66
CA GLY A 193 3.62 15.23 30.61
C GLY A 193 5.14 15.10 30.58
N ALA A 194 5.70 14.63 29.46
CA ALA A 194 7.10 14.30 29.32
C ALA A 194 8.04 15.52 29.43
N LYS A 195 7.48 16.73 29.23
CA LYS A 195 8.19 18.01 29.28
C LYS A 195 7.83 18.82 30.52
N SER A 196 6.55 18.88 30.87
CA SER A 196 6.04 19.69 31.97
C SER A 196 6.04 18.97 33.32
N GLY A 197 6.07 17.65 33.32
CA GLY A 197 5.83 16.82 34.50
C GLY A 197 4.39 16.89 35.01
N LYS A 198 3.47 17.53 34.28
CA LYS A 198 2.05 17.65 34.66
C LYS A 198 1.43 16.26 34.76
N LYS A 199 0.79 15.98 35.89
CA LYS A 199 0.11 14.71 36.15
C LYS A 199 -1.39 14.87 35.96
N MET A 200 -2.00 13.96 35.22
CA MET A 200 -3.44 13.87 35.03
C MET A 200 -3.90 12.50 35.49
N ASN A 201 -4.92 12.47 36.34
CA ASN A 201 -5.55 11.21 36.71
C ASN A 201 -6.41 10.75 35.53
N ILE A 202 -6.27 9.47 35.18
CA ILE A 202 -7.08 8.83 34.15
C ILE A 202 -8.19 8.07 34.84
N ASP A 203 -9.43 8.29 34.42
CA ASP A 203 -10.60 7.61 34.98
C ASP A 203 -10.68 6.17 34.44
N ALA A 204 -9.87 5.29 35.02
CA ALA A 204 -9.80 3.88 34.69
C ALA A 204 -9.73 3.03 35.96
N VAL A 205 -10.57 2.02 36.05
CA VAL A 205 -10.58 1.08 37.20
C VAL A 205 -9.49 0.04 37.00
N ILE A 206 -8.32 0.24 37.61
CA ILE A 206 -7.19 -0.69 37.49
C ILE A 206 -7.39 -1.91 38.41
N PRO A 207 -7.31 -3.15 37.88
CA PRO A 207 -7.38 -4.36 38.69
C PRO A 207 -6.29 -4.42 39.76
N ALA A 208 -6.59 -5.04 40.91
CA ALA A 208 -5.60 -5.29 41.94
C ALA A 208 -4.43 -6.15 41.40
N ASP A 209 -3.24 -5.99 41.98
CA ASP A 209 -2.00 -6.70 41.61
C ASP A 209 -1.46 -6.42 40.19
N SER A 210 -2.03 -5.41 39.50
CA SER A 210 -1.47 -4.89 38.26
C SER A 210 -0.10 -4.26 38.50
N VAL A 211 0.89 -4.62 37.68
CA VAL A 211 2.27 -4.10 37.79
C VAL A 211 2.90 -3.79 36.44
N SER A 212 2.23 -4.03 35.31
CA SER A 212 2.74 -3.76 33.96
C SER A 212 1.77 -2.95 33.11
N LEU A 213 2.31 -2.13 32.21
CA LEU A 213 1.59 -1.38 31.19
C LEU A 213 2.22 -1.62 29.82
N THR A 214 1.41 -1.88 28.80
CA THR A 214 1.84 -1.95 27.40
C THR A 214 0.77 -1.29 26.53
N ARG A 215 1.05 -0.94 25.27
CA ARG A 215 0.03 -0.44 24.35
C ARG A 215 0.28 -0.86 22.91
N ASP A 216 -0.78 -0.87 22.11
CA ASP A 216 -0.70 -0.76 20.65
C ASP A 216 -1.08 0.66 20.20
N SER A 217 -1.44 0.89 18.94
CA SER A 217 -1.83 2.22 18.43
C SER A 217 -3.06 2.80 19.13
N TYR A 218 -3.98 1.98 19.59
CA TYR A 218 -5.31 2.40 20.05
C TYR A 218 -5.70 1.88 21.44
N THR A 219 -5.01 0.86 21.93
CA THR A 219 -5.36 0.14 23.16
C THR A 219 -4.19 0.15 24.16
N LEU A 220 -4.50 0.51 25.40
CA LEU A 220 -3.64 0.33 26.56
C LEU A 220 -3.98 -1.03 27.22
N PHE A 221 -2.96 -1.86 27.45
CA PHE A 221 -3.06 -3.14 28.15
C PHE A 221 -2.43 -3.06 29.54
N VAL A 222 -3.11 -3.64 30.53
CA VAL A 222 -2.67 -3.69 31.92
C VAL A 222 -2.52 -5.14 32.35
N GLY A 223 -1.36 -5.49 32.91
CA GLY A 223 -1.04 -6.86 33.30
C GLY A 223 -0.45 -7.00 34.71
N ASP A 224 -0.35 -8.25 35.16
CA ASP A 224 0.25 -8.61 36.46
C ASP A 224 1.73 -9.03 36.34
N SER A 225 2.32 -9.44 37.47
CA SER A 225 3.74 -9.83 37.55
C SER A 225 4.08 -11.13 36.81
N ALA A 226 3.07 -11.91 36.42
CA ALA A 226 3.22 -13.10 35.59
C ALA A 226 3.07 -12.77 34.09
N GLY A 227 2.69 -11.54 33.75
CA GLY A 227 2.42 -11.10 32.38
C GLY A 227 1.00 -11.42 31.91
N GLU A 228 0.08 -11.81 32.81
CA GLU A 228 -1.31 -12.03 32.43
C GLU A 228 -2.05 -10.71 32.23
N LEU A 229 -2.79 -10.60 31.13
CA LEU A 229 -3.67 -9.46 30.86
C LEU A 229 -4.82 -9.40 31.89
N LYS A 230 -4.95 -8.27 32.58
CA LYS A 230 -6.02 -8.01 33.55
C LYS A 230 -7.08 -7.05 33.05
N ALA A 231 -6.69 -6.08 32.23
CA ALA A 231 -7.61 -5.11 31.62
C ALA A 231 -7.02 -4.53 30.34
N ASN A 232 -7.91 -4.02 29.48
CA ASN A 232 -7.54 -3.19 28.34
C ASN A 232 -8.47 -1.98 28.26
N TYR A 233 -7.96 -0.88 27.71
CA TYR A 233 -8.69 0.37 27.57
C TYR A 233 -8.36 1.01 26.24
N HIS A 234 -9.36 1.58 25.57
CA HIS A 234 -9.11 2.37 24.39
C HIS A 234 -8.48 3.71 24.80
N ILE A 235 -7.39 4.11 24.14
CA ILE A 235 -6.59 5.29 24.50
C ILE A 235 -7.43 6.57 24.41
N SER A 236 -8.39 6.61 23.49
CA SER A 236 -9.34 7.73 23.36
C SER A 236 -10.18 7.94 24.61
N ASP A 237 -10.72 6.86 25.17
CA ASP A 237 -11.58 6.88 26.36
C ASP A 237 -10.79 7.41 27.54
N LEU A 238 -9.50 7.01 27.61
CA LEU A 238 -8.56 7.50 28.62
C LEU A 238 -8.20 8.98 28.43
N SER A 239 -8.14 9.46 27.19
CA SER A 239 -7.83 10.86 26.88
C SER A 239 -9.03 11.81 27.00
N GLY A 240 -10.25 11.28 27.15
CA GLY A 240 -11.49 12.07 27.19
C GLY A 240 -11.90 12.68 25.85
N ARG A 241 -11.41 12.13 24.73
CA ARG A 241 -11.79 12.54 23.37
C ARG A 241 -12.72 11.51 22.74
N GLU A 242 -13.74 11.97 22.03
CA GLU A 242 -14.57 11.10 21.18
C GLU A 242 -13.72 10.67 19.97
N MET A 243 -13.55 9.36 19.76
CA MET A 243 -12.88 8.85 18.55
C MET A 243 -13.72 9.18 17.34
N ARG A 244 -13.09 9.86 16.40
CA ARG A 244 -13.65 10.04 15.06
C ARG A 244 -13.12 8.93 14.18
N GLN A 245 -13.91 8.47 13.22
CA GLN A 245 -13.55 7.34 12.37
C GLN A 245 -13.42 7.81 10.93
N LEU A 246 -12.23 7.66 10.37
CA LEU A 246 -11.91 7.91 8.97
C LEU A 246 -11.98 6.57 8.21
N TYR A 247 -12.94 6.46 7.30
CA TYR A 247 -13.20 5.24 6.54
C TYR A 247 -12.50 5.27 5.19
N ILE A 248 -11.69 4.24 4.95
CA ILE A 248 -10.98 4.01 3.69
C ILE A 248 -11.54 2.74 3.04
N VAL A 249 -12.13 2.89 1.86
CA VAL A 249 -12.87 1.82 1.18
C VAL A 249 -12.06 1.25 0.00
N ASP A 250 -12.19 -0.07 -0.20
CA ASP A 250 -11.56 -0.86 -1.28
C ASP A 250 -10.05 -0.71 -1.33
N PHE A 251 -9.41 -0.68 -0.17
CA PHE A 251 -7.99 -0.45 -0.06
C PHE A 251 -7.16 -1.61 -0.62
N VAL A 252 -6.59 -1.45 -1.83
CA VAL A 252 -5.81 -2.50 -2.53
C VAL A 252 -4.29 -2.22 -2.57
N SER A 253 -3.78 -1.29 -1.75
CA SER A 253 -2.39 -0.85 -1.91
C SER A 253 -1.35 -1.63 -1.09
N SER A 254 -0.06 -1.36 -1.33
CA SER A 254 1.06 -1.92 -0.55
C SER A 254 0.86 -1.67 0.94
N LYS A 255 0.69 -2.76 1.71
CA LYS A 255 0.57 -2.73 3.17
C LYS A 255 1.68 -1.89 3.82
N ALA A 256 2.92 -1.99 3.31
CA ALA A 256 4.07 -1.29 3.88
C ALA A 256 3.99 0.24 3.71
N ALA A 257 3.50 0.73 2.58
CA ALA A 257 3.30 2.18 2.38
C ALA A 257 2.13 2.70 3.23
N CYS A 258 1.06 1.89 3.36
CA CYS A 258 -0.07 2.19 4.23
C CYS A 258 0.36 2.32 5.70
N ASP A 259 1.09 1.34 6.22
CA ASP A 259 1.50 1.32 7.63
C ASP A 259 2.33 2.59 7.98
N VAL A 260 3.17 3.05 7.05
CA VAL A 260 3.90 4.33 7.19
C VAL A 260 2.97 5.53 7.15
N ALA A 261 2.04 5.57 6.19
CA ALA A 261 1.06 6.64 6.06
C ALA A 261 0.17 6.77 7.30
N GLU A 262 -0.33 5.66 7.83
CA GLU A 262 -1.12 5.61 9.06
C GLU A 262 -0.33 6.12 10.26
N ARG A 263 0.94 5.73 10.39
CA ARG A 263 1.80 6.26 11.46
C ARG A 263 1.93 7.78 11.36
N LEU A 264 2.29 8.31 10.19
CA LEU A 264 2.44 9.75 9.97
C LEU A 264 1.11 10.50 10.19
N PHE A 265 0.00 9.90 9.80
CA PHE A 265 -1.33 10.44 10.03
C PHE A 265 -1.64 10.56 11.52
N LEU A 266 -1.40 9.49 12.29
CA LEU A 266 -1.67 9.41 13.72
C LEU A 266 -0.76 10.31 14.57
N GLU A 267 0.40 10.73 14.04
CA GLU A 267 1.24 11.77 14.66
C GLU A 267 0.48 13.10 14.75
N LYS A 268 -0.33 13.44 13.74
CA LYS A 268 -1.14 14.67 13.72
C LYS A 268 -2.55 14.48 14.27
N TYR A 269 -3.18 13.34 14.00
CA TYR A 269 -4.56 13.04 14.39
C TYR A 269 -4.66 11.75 15.23
N PRO A 270 -4.14 11.74 16.47
CA PRO A 270 -4.18 10.56 17.34
C PRO A 270 -5.59 10.22 17.84
N ASP A 271 -6.56 11.13 17.69
CA ASP A 271 -7.98 10.96 18.03
C ASP A 271 -8.86 10.50 16.84
N VAL A 272 -8.22 10.10 15.73
CA VAL A 272 -8.91 9.59 14.55
C VAL A 272 -8.52 8.14 14.28
N GLU A 273 -9.50 7.25 14.36
CA GLU A 273 -9.38 5.84 13.99
C GLU A 273 -9.42 5.70 12.47
N ILE A 274 -8.51 4.92 11.90
CA ILE A 274 -8.57 4.57 10.48
C ILE A 274 -9.26 3.22 10.35
N ILE A 275 -10.39 3.20 9.64
CA ILE A 275 -11.19 2.01 9.39
C ILE A 275 -11.09 1.63 7.91
N HIS A 276 -10.49 0.47 7.63
CA HIS A 276 -10.47 -0.10 6.29
C HIS A 276 -11.72 -0.92 6.04
N ARG A 277 -12.38 -0.72 4.90
CA ARG A 277 -13.60 -1.43 4.50
C ARG A 277 -13.41 -2.01 3.11
N TRP A 278 -13.63 -3.31 2.95
CA TRP A 278 -13.69 -3.96 1.64
C TRP A 278 -15.14 -4.14 1.21
N THR A 279 -15.46 -3.72 -0.02
CA THR A 279 -16.77 -3.90 -0.61
C THR A 279 -16.68 -5.06 -1.60
N ASN A 280 -17.41 -6.14 -1.32
CA ASN A 280 -17.41 -7.33 -2.17
C ASN A 280 -18.33 -7.11 -3.39
N GLY A 281 -18.00 -6.13 -4.25
CA GLY A 281 -18.71 -5.80 -5.49
C GLY A 281 -20.17 -5.31 -5.30
N GLY A 282 -20.65 -4.48 -6.22
CA GLY A 282 -22.07 -4.08 -6.29
C GLY A 282 -22.48 -2.84 -5.49
N ILE A 283 -21.53 -1.95 -5.14
CA ILE A 283 -21.84 -0.64 -4.56
C ILE A 283 -21.85 0.43 -5.65
N ASP A 284 -22.95 1.18 -5.75
CA ASP A 284 -22.99 2.43 -6.48
C ASP A 284 -22.34 3.55 -5.64
N TYR A 285 -21.03 3.72 -5.81
CA TYR A 285 -20.26 4.75 -5.11
C TYR A 285 -20.83 6.15 -5.29
N LYS A 286 -21.45 6.45 -6.45
CA LYS A 286 -22.08 7.76 -6.68
C LYS A 286 -23.19 7.99 -5.67
N THR A 287 -24.10 7.04 -5.52
CA THR A 287 -25.22 7.16 -4.59
C THR A 287 -24.75 7.22 -3.14
N GLU A 288 -23.84 6.32 -2.71
CA GLU A 288 -23.38 6.32 -1.33
C GLU A 288 -22.61 7.62 -1.00
N MET A 289 -21.68 8.07 -1.85
CA MET A 289 -20.94 9.32 -1.62
C MET A 289 -21.87 10.53 -1.61
N MET A 290 -22.83 10.61 -2.55
CA MET A 290 -23.76 11.73 -2.65
C MET A 290 -24.80 11.77 -1.53
N SER A 291 -25.11 10.63 -0.90
CA SER A 291 -26.03 10.56 0.24
C SER A 291 -25.48 11.23 1.50
N GLY A 292 -24.15 11.33 1.62
CA GLY A 292 -23.48 11.83 2.83
C GLY A 292 -23.60 10.88 4.03
N GLU A 293 -23.99 9.62 3.79
CA GLU A 293 -24.01 8.58 4.82
C GLU A 293 -22.60 8.37 5.42
N PRO A 294 -22.48 8.14 6.73
CA PRO A 294 -21.21 7.81 7.36
C PRO A 294 -20.62 6.52 6.78
N GLY A 295 -19.29 6.40 6.77
CA GLY A 295 -18.61 5.15 6.43
C GLY A 295 -17.86 5.14 5.10
N ILE A 296 -17.74 6.29 4.43
CA ILE A 296 -17.00 6.45 3.16
C ILE A 296 -16.37 7.84 3.13
N ASP A 297 -15.10 7.92 3.52
CA ASP A 297 -14.36 9.19 3.48
C ASP A 297 -13.34 9.19 2.34
N ILE A 298 -12.62 8.09 2.18
CA ILE A 298 -11.66 7.84 1.10
C ILE A 298 -12.04 6.55 0.38
N VAL A 299 -11.92 6.52 -0.93
CA VAL A 299 -12.15 5.33 -1.75
C VAL A 299 -10.97 5.11 -2.69
N CYS A 300 -10.45 3.89 -2.71
CA CYS A 300 -9.50 3.45 -3.72
C CYS A 300 -10.29 2.92 -4.92
N PHE A 301 -10.25 3.62 -6.03
CA PHE A 301 -11.01 3.25 -7.22
C PHE A 301 -10.26 2.21 -8.05
N GLN A 302 -10.96 1.14 -8.40
CA GLN A 302 -10.55 0.16 -9.41
C GLN A 302 -11.62 0.10 -10.51
N GLU A 303 -11.34 0.69 -11.66
CA GLU A 303 -12.34 0.84 -12.73
C GLU A 303 -12.78 -0.51 -13.34
N TYR A 304 -11.95 -1.56 -13.28
CA TYR A 304 -12.21 -2.85 -13.94
C TYR A 304 -12.98 -3.88 -13.11
N TYR A 305 -13.11 -3.70 -11.79
CA TYR A 305 -13.62 -4.75 -10.89
C TYR A 305 -14.99 -4.47 -10.28
N THR A 306 -15.60 -3.32 -10.58
CA THR A 306 -16.76 -2.83 -9.83
C THR A 306 -17.80 -2.20 -10.77
N ASP A 307 -19.10 -2.36 -10.45
CA ASP A 307 -20.24 -1.71 -11.13
C ASP A 307 -20.24 -0.19 -10.89
N VAL A 308 -19.16 0.51 -11.25
CA VAL A 308 -18.86 1.83 -10.70
C VAL A 308 -18.97 2.92 -11.75
N THR A 309 -19.63 4.01 -11.34
CA THR A 309 -19.67 5.27 -12.09
C THR A 309 -18.24 5.73 -12.37
N PRO A 310 -17.87 6.03 -13.64
CA PRO A 310 -16.52 6.48 -13.98
C PRO A 310 -16.07 7.68 -13.13
N LEU A 311 -14.80 7.70 -12.73
CA LEU A 311 -14.25 8.76 -11.87
C LEU A 311 -14.53 10.19 -12.38
N PRO A 312 -14.40 10.48 -13.70
CA PRO A 312 -14.77 11.79 -14.22
C PRO A 312 -16.24 12.16 -14.01
N MET A 313 -17.16 11.19 -14.05
CA MET A 313 -18.59 11.43 -13.80
C MET A 313 -18.86 11.68 -12.31
N LEU A 314 -18.13 11.03 -11.41
CA LEU A 314 -18.16 11.32 -9.97
C LEU A 314 -17.61 12.73 -9.66
N LEU A 315 -16.58 13.16 -10.39
CA LEU A 315 -16.07 14.53 -10.30
C LEU A 315 -17.11 15.55 -10.80
N LYS A 316 -17.77 15.25 -11.92
CA LYS A 316 -18.84 16.08 -12.49
C LYS A 316 -20.03 16.22 -11.55
N SER A 317 -20.43 15.14 -10.88
CA SER A 317 -21.56 15.14 -9.94
C SER A 317 -21.24 15.81 -8.61
N GLY A 318 -19.96 16.10 -8.34
CA GLY A 318 -19.50 16.62 -7.05
C GLY A 318 -19.46 15.55 -5.95
N ALA A 319 -19.42 14.27 -6.31
CA ALA A 319 -19.29 13.16 -5.35
C ALA A 319 -17.86 13.07 -4.77
N ILE A 320 -16.86 13.50 -5.54
CA ILE A 320 -15.46 13.51 -5.12
C ILE A 320 -14.91 14.93 -5.01
N LEU A 321 -13.99 15.10 -4.06
CA LEU A 321 -13.36 16.38 -3.78
C LEU A 321 -12.35 16.73 -4.90
N ASP A 322 -12.39 17.98 -5.35
CA ASP A 322 -11.40 18.53 -6.27
C ASP A 322 -10.12 18.92 -5.50
N LEU A 323 -8.99 18.34 -5.86
CA LEU A 323 -7.69 18.51 -5.19
C LEU A 323 -6.73 19.41 -5.98
N THR A 324 -7.20 20.08 -7.04
CA THR A 324 -6.37 20.85 -7.97
C THR A 324 -5.53 21.92 -7.28
N ASP A 325 -6.12 22.60 -6.29
CA ASP A 325 -5.50 23.72 -5.57
C ASP A 325 -5.09 23.35 -4.13
N GLU A 326 -5.18 22.07 -3.74
CA GLU A 326 -4.90 21.61 -2.37
C GLU A 326 -3.38 21.63 -2.08
N PRO A 327 -2.86 22.53 -1.21
CA PRO A 327 -1.42 22.76 -1.08
C PRO A 327 -0.62 21.52 -0.67
N LEU A 328 -1.17 20.68 0.21
CA LEU A 328 -0.48 19.46 0.66
C LEU A 328 -0.29 18.47 -0.49
N ILE A 329 -1.28 18.38 -1.38
CA ILE A 329 -1.24 17.51 -2.56
C ILE A 329 -0.36 18.13 -3.65
N GLN A 330 -0.38 19.46 -3.82
CA GLN A 330 0.46 20.12 -4.83
C GLN A 330 1.96 20.02 -4.49
N ALA A 331 2.31 20.15 -3.20
CA ALA A 331 3.70 20.07 -2.75
C ALA A 331 4.34 18.70 -3.02
N MET A 332 3.55 17.62 -3.02
CA MET A 332 4.09 16.27 -3.23
C MET A 332 4.70 16.10 -4.63
N TRP A 333 4.20 16.80 -5.66
CA TRP A 333 4.61 16.58 -7.05
C TRP A 333 6.06 16.98 -7.37
N GLU A 334 6.74 17.71 -6.47
CA GLU A 334 8.14 18.12 -6.68
C GLU A 334 9.10 16.93 -6.81
N ASP A 335 8.87 15.86 -6.04
CA ASP A 335 9.70 14.65 -6.00
C ASP A 335 9.25 13.55 -6.98
N TYR A 336 8.10 13.75 -7.64
CA TYR A 336 7.40 12.73 -8.42
C TYR A 336 7.58 12.92 -9.92
N ARG A 337 7.61 11.82 -10.66
CA ARG A 337 7.46 11.82 -12.12
C ARG A 337 6.18 12.58 -12.51
N ASP A 338 6.12 13.09 -13.74
CA ASP A 338 4.95 13.80 -14.25
C ASP A 338 3.77 12.84 -14.51
N LEU A 339 3.19 12.35 -13.42
CA LEU A 339 2.08 11.39 -13.38
C LEU A 339 0.77 12.07 -12.99
N ARG A 340 0.79 13.39 -12.74
CA ARG A 340 -0.40 14.17 -12.35
C ARG A 340 -1.54 14.02 -13.35
N LYS A 341 -1.20 13.96 -14.64
CA LYS A 341 -2.17 13.74 -15.73
C LYS A 341 -2.97 12.44 -15.58
N LEU A 342 -2.43 11.44 -14.89
CA LEU A 342 -3.09 10.14 -14.68
C LEU A 342 -4.17 10.19 -13.61
N VAL A 343 -4.13 11.21 -12.73
CA VAL A 343 -5.14 11.46 -11.67
C VAL A 343 -5.88 12.78 -11.88
N SER A 344 -5.91 13.24 -13.14
CA SER A 344 -6.55 14.50 -13.52
C SER A 344 -7.40 14.32 -14.78
N VAL A 345 -8.50 15.08 -14.88
CA VAL A 345 -9.32 15.18 -16.08
C VAL A 345 -9.61 16.66 -16.38
N ASN A 346 -9.32 17.13 -17.59
CA ASN A 346 -9.42 18.54 -18.02
C ASN A 346 -8.78 19.54 -17.03
N GLY A 347 -7.60 19.20 -16.51
CA GLY A 347 -6.87 20.03 -15.56
C GLY A 347 -7.38 19.97 -14.11
N ARG A 348 -8.43 19.21 -13.83
CA ARG A 348 -8.95 18.99 -12.48
C ARG A 348 -8.38 17.70 -11.89
N GLN A 349 -7.64 17.82 -10.80
CA GLN A 349 -7.06 16.67 -10.08
C GLN A 349 -8.10 16.10 -9.10
N TYR A 350 -8.32 14.80 -9.14
CA TYR A 350 -9.36 14.15 -8.32
C TYR A 350 -8.80 13.21 -7.23
N GLY A 351 -7.51 12.91 -7.26
CA GLY A 351 -6.92 11.94 -6.34
C GLY A 351 -5.40 11.88 -6.33
N VAL A 352 -4.88 10.86 -5.65
CA VAL A 352 -3.47 10.45 -5.64
C VAL A 352 -3.37 8.99 -6.07
N LEU A 353 -2.25 8.61 -6.71
CA LEU A 353 -2.06 7.25 -7.21
C LEU A 353 -1.93 6.24 -6.06
N THR A 354 -2.39 5.02 -6.30
CA THR A 354 -2.14 3.80 -5.50
C THR A 354 -1.46 2.72 -6.32
N SER A 355 -1.72 2.71 -7.63
CA SER A 355 -1.04 1.89 -8.63
C SER A 355 -1.10 2.58 -9.99
N VAL A 356 -0.06 2.38 -10.80
CA VAL A 356 -0.05 2.74 -12.22
C VAL A 356 0.66 1.65 -13.03
N GLN A 357 -0.02 1.16 -14.06
CA GLN A 357 0.43 0.05 -14.90
C GLN A 357 0.18 0.41 -16.37
N PRO A 358 1.20 0.83 -17.14
CA PRO A 358 1.05 1.09 -18.56
C PRO A 358 0.83 -0.22 -19.32
N ALA A 359 0.08 -0.17 -20.42
CA ALA A 359 -0.04 -1.31 -21.33
C ALA A 359 1.24 -1.47 -22.16
N LEU A 360 1.75 -2.70 -22.27
CA LEU A 360 2.89 -3.07 -23.12
C LEU A 360 2.59 -4.39 -23.82
N TRP A 361 3.24 -4.63 -24.95
CA TRP A 361 3.04 -5.88 -25.70
C TRP A 361 4.30 -6.73 -25.66
N GLU A 362 4.14 -8.03 -25.40
CA GLU A 362 5.23 -9.00 -25.53
C GLU A 362 5.30 -9.49 -26.97
N VAL A 363 6.51 -9.71 -27.49
CA VAL A 363 6.78 -10.21 -28.84
C VAL A 363 7.58 -11.51 -28.82
N ASP A 364 7.17 -12.48 -29.64
CA ASP A 364 8.00 -13.64 -29.96
C ASP A 364 9.05 -13.27 -31.02
N VAL A 365 10.27 -13.04 -30.56
CA VAL A 365 11.40 -12.64 -31.41
C VAL A 365 11.71 -13.69 -32.49
N LYS A 366 11.55 -14.99 -32.19
CA LYS A 366 11.86 -16.05 -33.16
C LYS A 366 10.82 -16.09 -34.27
N LEU A 367 9.54 -15.90 -33.93
CA LEU A 367 8.48 -15.79 -34.93
C LEU A 367 8.65 -14.54 -35.78
N ALA A 368 9.01 -13.40 -35.18
CA ALA A 368 9.31 -12.18 -35.93
C ALA A 368 10.43 -12.40 -36.96
N GLU A 369 11.54 -13.02 -36.57
CA GLU A 369 12.64 -13.40 -37.47
C GLU A 369 12.18 -14.37 -38.57
N GLN A 370 11.35 -15.36 -38.22
CA GLN A 370 10.84 -16.37 -39.16
C GLN A 370 9.98 -15.76 -40.26
N ILE A 371 9.13 -14.79 -39.94
CA ILE A 371 8.27 -14.12 -40.92
C ILE A 371 8.95 -12.92 -41.59
N GLY A 372 10.18 -12.59 -41.18
CA GLY A 372 10.93 -11.44 -41.68
C GLY A 372 10.34 -10.09 -41.25
N TRP A 373 9.68 -10.04 -40.08
CA TRP A 373 9.19 -8.79 -39.51
C TRP A 373 10.29 -8.12 -38.68
N GLU A 374 10.57 -6.85 -38.99
CA GLU A 374 11.47 -6.02 -38.19
C GLU A 374 10.69 -5.50 -36.98
N ILE A 375 11.09 -5.95 -35.78
CA ILE A 375 10.48 -5.51 -34.52
C ILE A 375 10.74 -4.00 -34.33
N PRO A 376 9.71 -3.19 -34.03
CA PRO A 376 9.89 -1.77 -33.79
C PRO A 376 10.81 -1.49 -32.60
N GLU A 377 11.83 -0.66 -32.79
CA GLU A 377 12.73 -0.20 -31.71
C GLU A 377 12.11 0.94 -30.86
N GLY A 378 10.93 1.47 -31.25
CA GLY A 378 10.31 2.62 -30.59
C GLY A 378 8.85 2.81 -30.98
N VAL A 379 8.40 4.07 -31.03
CA VAL A 379 7.01 4.41 -31.39
C VAL A 379 6.67 3.92 -32.80
N TRP A 380 5.54 3.22 -32.91
CA TRP A 380 4.97 2.73 -34.16
C TRP A 380 3.45 2.87 -34.12
N THR A 381 2.81 2.78 -35.28
CA THR A 381 1.42 3.20 -35.48
C THR A 381 0.48 2.07 -35.81
N TRP A 382 -0.82 2.34 -35.73
CA TRP A 382 -1.84 1.41 -36.22
C TRP A 382 -1.74 1.12 -37.72
N GLU A 383 -1.16 2.01 -38.52
CA GLU A 383 -0.87 1.76 -39.95
C GLU A 383 0.26 0.72 -40.11
N ASP A 384 1.31 0.80 -39.28
CA ASP A 384 2.37 -0.20 -39.24
C ASP A 384 1.82 -1.57 -38.79
N PHE A 385 0.88 -1.58 -37.83
CA PHE A 385 0.18 -2.78 -37.42
C PHE A 385 -0.71 -3.37 -38.54
N ASP A 386 -1.36 -2.54 -39.34
CA ASP A 386 -2.13 -3.00 -40.51
C ASP A 386 -1.22 -3.66 -41.57
N ALA A 387 -0.02 -3.13 -41.78
CA ALA A 387 0.98 -3.75 -42.65
C ALA A 387 1.44 -5.12 -42.09
N LEU A 388 1.57 -5.25 -40.77
CA LEU A 388 1.87 -6.52 -40.11
C LEU A 388 0.74 -7.55 -40.29
N ILE A 389 -0.53 -7.12 -40.23
CA ILE A 389 -1.67 -8.00 -40.54
C ILE A 389 -1.52 -8.59 -41.94
N ASP A 390 -1.23 -7.75 -42.95
CA ASP A 390 -1.10 -8.21 -44.34
C ASP A 390 0.10 -9.13 -44.55
N LEU A 391 1.21 -8.90 -43.82
CA LEU A 391 2.37 -9.78 -43.82
C LEU A 391 2.02 -11.18 -43.31
N ILE A 392 1.31 -11.28 -42.18
CA ILE A 392 0.93 -12.57 -41.58
C ILE A 392 -0.10 -13.28 -42.44
N ILE A 393 -1.08 -12.57 -43.02
CA ILE A 393 -2.02 -13.17 -43.98
C ILE A 393 -1.25 -13.81 -45.14
N SER A 394 -0.33 -13.06 -45.75
CA SER A 394 0.50 -13.55 -46.87
C SER A 394 1.37 -14.75 -46.46
N TYR A 395 1.91 -14.74 -45.25
CA TYR A 395 2.67 -15.87 -44.71
C TYR A 395 1.78 -17.12 -44.56
N ASN A 396 0.60 -16.97 -43.96
CA ASN A 396 -0.34 -18.04 -43.67
C ASN A 396 -0.93 -18.70 -44.95
N GLU A 397 -0.90 -18.04 -46.11
CA GLU A 397 -1.29 -18.66 -47.39
C GLU A 397 -0.40 -19.84 -47.78
N THR A 398 0.85 -19.88 -47.29
CA THR A 398 1.85 -20.88 -47.71
C THR A 398 2.46 -21.67 -46.55
N ALA A 399 2.24 -21.25 -45.31
CA ALA A 399 2.80 -21.89 -44.13
C ALA A 399 2.17 -23.26 -43.85
N GLU A 400 2.98 -24.21 -43.37
CA GLU A 400 2.49 -25.52 -42.90
C GLU A 400 1.68 -25.40 -41.61
N VAL A 401 2.06 -24.43 -40.75
CA VAL A 401 1.37 -24.08 -39.52
C VAL A 401 1.01 -22.59 -39.59
N PRO A 402 -0.28 -22.22 -39.58
CA PRO A 402 -0.69 -20.83 -39.58
C PRO A 402 -0.35 -20.18 -38.22
N LEU A 403 0.01 -18.90 -38.26
CA LEU A 403 0.33 -18.10 -37.08
C LEU A 403 -0.86 -17.22 -36.68
N GLY A 404 -1.04 -17.06 -35.37
CA GLY A 404 -1.82 -15.97 -34.79
C GLY A 404 -1.00 -14.68 -34.73
N LEU A 405 -1.68 -13.53 -34.80
CA LEU A 405 -1.04 -12.22 -34.62
C LEU A 405 -1.09 -11.79 -33.16
N LEU A 406 -2.29 -11.73 -32.58
CA LEU A 406 -2.51 -11.08 -31.29
C LEU A 406 -3.24 -12.00 -30.32
N MET A 407 -2.60 -12.29 -29.19
CA MET A 407 -3.20 -12.86 -28.00
C MET A 407 -3.66 -11.75 -27.07
N ASP A 408 -4.95 -11.69 -26.75
CA ASP A 408 -5.57 -10.62 -25.97
C ASP A 408 -6.87 -11.10 -25.30
N GLN A 409 -7.13 -10.67 -24.06
CA GLN A 409 -8.36 -10.96 -23.33
C GLN A 409 -9.54 -10.20 -23.97
N GLY A 410 -10.26 -10.89 -24.87
CA GLY A 410 -11.39 -10.32 -25.61
C GLY A 410 -11.05 -9.81 -27.02
N GLY A 411 -9.76 -9.78 -27.39
CA GLY A 411 -9.25 -9.61 -28.75
C GLY A 411 -9.58 -8.27 -29.43
N ALA A 412 -9.17 -7.19 -28.79
CA ALA A 412 -8.83 -5.84 -29.28
C ALA A 412 -8.95 -4.78 -28.16
N GLY A 413 -8.78 -5.17 -26.90
CA GLY A 413 -9.15 -4.35 -25.75
C GLY A 413 -8.36 -3.06 -25.66
N TYR A 414 -7.04 -3.16 -25.85
CA TYR A 414 -6.15 -2.01 -25.89
C TYR A 414 -6.58 -0.93 -26.90
N ALA A 415 -6.91 -1.32 -28.14
CA ALA A 415 -7.20 -0.37 -29.21
C ALA A 415 -8.47 0.45 -28.91
N ILE A 416 -9.51 -0.20 -28.38
CA ILE A 416 -10.75 0.45 -27.97
C ILE A 416 -10.47 1.37 -26.77
N ASN A 417 -9.76 0.88 -25.76
CA ASN A 417 -9.41 1.68 -24.57
C ASN A 417 -8.59 2.93 -24.95
N GLN A 418 -7.65 2.81 -25.92
CA GLN A 418 -6.86 3.93 -26.41
C GLN A 418 -7.73 4.94 -27.17
N PHE A 419 -8.67 4.45 -27.98
CA PHE A 419 -9.63 5.32 -28.66
C PHE A 419 -10.47 6.10 -27.65
N ASP A 420 -11.02 5.43 -26.65
CA ASP A 420 -11.86 6.02 -25.60
C ASP A 420 -11.12 7.11 -24.83
N ALA A 421 -9.90 6.81 -24.37
CA ALA A 421 -9.06 7.75 -23.64
C ALA A 421 -8.75 9.04 -24.43
N LEU A 422 -8.67 8.96 -25.76
CA LEU A 422 -8.34 10.09 -26.62
C LEU A 422 -9.56 10.86 -27.14
N ASN A 423 -10.73 10.23 -27.19
CA ASN A 423 -11.89 10.76 -27.92
C ASN A 423 -13.14 10.96 -27.06
N MET A 424 -13.09 10.59 -25.78
CA MET A 424 -14.18 10.82 -24.84
C MET A 424 -13.88 11.95 -23.86
N ASN A 425 -14.90 12.73 -23.55
CA ASN A 425 -14.84 13.72 -22.49
C ASN A 425 -16.14 13.67 -21.66
N PHE A 426 -16.03 13.02 -20.51
CA PHE A 426 -17.12 12.83 -19.56
C PHE A 426 -17.62 14.14 -18.93
N LEU A 427 -16.74 15.12 -18.74
CA LEU A 427 -17.12 16.41 -18.16
C LEU A 427 -18.00 17.20 -19.13
N ASP A 428 -17.63 17.20 -20.41
CA ASP A 428 -18.37 17.90 -21.47
C ASP A 428 -19.49 17.06 -22.08
N GLY A 429 -19.57 15.77 -21.74
CA GLY A 429 -20.58 14.83 -22.24
C GLY A 429 -20.41 14.51 -23.73
N THR A 430 -19.16 14.51 -24.22
CA THR A 430 -18.86 14.25 -25.65
C THR A 430 -18.16 12.91 -25.82
N THR A 431 -18.44 12.26 -26.96
CA THR A 431 -17.84 11.01 -27.39
C THR A 431 -17.41 11.13 -28.85
N GLY A 432 -16.71 10.10 -29.36
CA GLY A 432 -16.20 10.11 -30.74
C GLY A 432 -16.54 8.87 -31.55
N TYR A 433 -17.53 8.06 -31.17
CA TYR A 433 -17.78 6.77 -31.84
C TYR A 433 -18.31 6.91 -33.28
N ASP A 434 -18.66 8.12 -33.73
CA ASP A 434 -19.01 8.43 -35.11
C ASP A 434 -17.79 8.80 -35.99
N LYS A 435 -16.60 8.90 -35.40
CA LYS A 435 -15.38 9.29 -36.10
C LYS A 435 -14.86 8.19 -37.04
N PRO A 436 -14.30 8.55 -38.22
CA PRO A 436 -13.73 7.59 -39.15
C PRO A 436 -12.65 6.67 -38.54
N GLU A 437 -11.89 7.18 -37.58
CA GLU A 437 -10.83 6.46 -36.88
C GLU A 437 -11.38 5.27 -36.07
N TYR A 438 -12.59 5.41 -35.50
CA TYR A 438 -13.26 4.32 -34.80
C TYR A 438 -13.74 3.25 -35.77
N LEU A 439 -14.31 3.67 -36.91
CA LEU A 439 -14.74 2.74 -37.95
C LEU A 439 -13.55 1.95 -38.53
N ALA A 440 -12.41 2.61 -38.75
CA ALA A 440 -11.18 1.95 -39.19
C ALA A 440 -10.67 0.92 -38.18
N LEU A 441 -10.75 1.21 -36.88
CA LEU A 441 -10.46 0.24 -35.81
C LEU A 441 -11.39 -0.98 -35.89
N LEU A 442 -12.69 -0.78 -36.05
CA LEU A 442 -13.64 -1.90 -36.12
C LEU A 442 -13.45 -2.76 -37.38
N GLN A 443 -13.12 -2.13 -38.50
CA GLN A 443 -12.77 -2.83 -39.74
C GLN A 443 -11.49 -3.66 -39.58
N ARG A 444 -10.48 -3.15 -38.87
CA ARG A 444 -9.27 -3.89 -38.51
C ARG A 444 -9.58 -5.13 -37.68
N ILE A 445 -10.42 -4.99 -36.65
CA ILE A 445 -10.86 -6.11 -35.82
C ILE A 445 -11.55 -7.17 -36.68
N GLN A 446 -12.47 -6.75 -37.55
CA GLN A 446 -13.17 -7.66 -38.43
C GLN A 446 -12.22 -8.37 -39.42
N LYS A 447 -11.25 -7.65 -40.00
CA LYS A 447 -10.22 -8.21 -40.88
C LYS A 447 -9.41 -9.29 -40.16
N MET A 448 -8.90 -8.99 -38.96
CA MET A 448 -8.13 -9.96 -38.18
C MET A 448 -8.94 -11.23 -37.86
N ALA A 449 -10.23 -11.08 -37.53
CA ALA A 449 -11.11 -12.20 -37.24
C ALA A 449 -11.37 -13.09 -38.47
N GLN A 450 -11.65 -12.49 -39.63
CA GLN A 450 -11.86 -13.21 -40.89
C GLN A 450 -10.65 -14.08 -41.30
N HIS A 451 -9.46 -13.65 -40.90
CA HIS A 451 -8.20 -14.35 -41.18
C HIS A 451 -7.69 -15.21 -40.00
N GLY A 452 -8.48 -15.35 -38.92
CA GLY A 452 -8.13 -16.19 -37.77
C GLY A 452 -6.90 -15.72 -36.99
N LEU A 453 -6.64 -14.40 -36.97
CA LEU A 453 -5.43 -13.83 -36.38
C LEU A 453 -5.54 -13.51 -34.87
N TYR A 454 -6.72 -13.68 -34.28
CA TYR A 454 -6.93 -13.56 -32.84
C TYR A 454 -6.72 -14.89 -32.14
N VAL A 455 -5.97 -14.84 -31.04
CA VAL A 455 -5.80 -15.96 -30.12
C VAL A 455 -6.41 -15.57 -28.79
N GLU A 456 -7.35 -16.39 -28.31
CA GLU A 456 -7.97 -16.16 -27.01
C GLU A 456 -6.96 -16.53 -25.91
N TRP A 457 -6.74 -15.60 -24.98
CA TRP A 457 -5.82 -15.81 -23.87
C TRP A 457 -6.50 -16.63 -22.77
N ASP A 458 -5.96 -17.80 -22.43
CA ASP A 458 -6.25 -18.49 -21.17
C ASP A 458 -5.35 -17.91 -20.08
N ILE A 459 -5.94 -17.43 -18.99
CA ILE A 459 -5.21 -16.83 -17.84
C ILE A 459 -4.17 -17.76 -17.20
N ASN A 460 -4.19 -19.06 -17.55
CA ASN A 460 -3.21 -20.05 -17.10
C ASN A 460 -1.99 -20.21 -18.04
N ASP A 461 -2.00 -19.56 -19.20
CA ASP A 461 -0.87 -19.58 -20.14
C ASP A 461 0.08 -18.41 -19.83
N ASP A 462 1.16 -18.73 -19.11
CA ASP A 462 2.16 -17.76 -18.65
C ASP A 462 3.11 -17.27 -19.78
N GLU A 463 3.15 -17.97 -20.93
CA GLU A 463 4.09 -17.73 -22.04
C GLU A 463 3.38 -17.67 -23.40
N LEU A 464 3.96 -16.95 -24.36
CA LEU A 464 3.58 -17.08 -25.77
C LEU A 464 3.74 -18.54 -26.22
N ASN A 465 2.67 -19.12 -26.78
CA ASN A 465 2.57 -20.55 -27.10
C ASN A 465 3.43 -21.00 -28.31
N GLY A 466 4.33 -20.15 -28.81
CA GLY A 466 5.19 -20.40 -29.97
C GLY A 466 4.44 -20.39 -31.32
N THR A 467 3.17 -19.99 -31.36
CA THR A 467 2.36 -19.85 -32.58
C THR A 467 1.65 -18.49 -32.70
N THR A 468 1.86 -17.59 -31.73
CA THR A 468 1.29 -16.25 -31.70
C THR A 468 2.41 -15.22 -31.61
N LEU A 469 2.37 -14.20 -32.46
CA LEU A 469 3.45 -13.21 -32.53
C LEU A 469 3.47 -12.23 -31.36
N LEU A 470 2.30 -11.74 -30.94
CA LEU A 470 2.14 -10.69 -29.94
C LEU A 470 1.20 -11.11 -28.81
N ARG A 471 1.54 -10.76 -27.57
CA ARG A 471 0.61 -10.78 -26.43
C ARG A 471 0.36 -9.36 -25.96
N ALA A 472 -0.89 -8.91 -25.99
CA ALA A 472 -1.28 -7.67 -25.34
C ALA A 472 -1.41 -7.91 -23.84
N ASP A 473 -0.79 -7.04 -23.05
CA ASP A 473 -0.99 -6.98 -21.61
C ASP A 473 -1.34 -5.53 -21.24
N ASP A 474 -2.59 -5.35 -20.81
CA ASP A 474 -3.16 -4.05 -20.45
C ASP A 474 -2.78 -3.63 -19.02
N HIS A 475 -2.08 -4.49 -18.27
CA HIS A 475 -1.75 -4.33 -16.85
C HIS A 475 -0.29 -4.70 -16.54
N CYS A 476 0.65 -4.30 -17.41
CA CYS A 476 2.04 -4.68 -17.24
C CYS A 476 2.63 -4.14 -15.93
N VAL A 477 3.25 -5.04 -15.19
CA VAL A 477 4.07 -4.72 -14.04
C VAL A 477 5.51 -5.10 -14.34
N LEU A 478 6.48 -4.28 -13.94
CA LEU A 478 7.91 -4.55 -14.16
C LEU A 478 8.31 -5.94 -13.62
N ARG A 479 7.65 -6.43 -12.57
CA ARG A 479 7.83 -7.77 -12.01
C ARG A 479 7.64 -8.90 -13.05
N THR A 480 6.75 -8.73 -14.01
CA THR A 480 6.45 -9.74 -15.04
C THR A 480 7.40 -9.70 -16.23
N MET A 481 8.23 -8.65 -16.33
CA MET A 481 9.05 -8.37 -17.51
C MET A 481 10.41 -9.05 -17.47
N THR A 482 10.45 -10.37 -17.28
CA THR A 482 11.70 -11.13 -17.11
C THR A 482 12.69 -10.93 -18.27
N PRO A 483 14.01 -11.16 -18.08
CA PRO A 483 15.00 -10.97 -19.15
C PRO A 483 14.84 -11.94 -20.34
N SER A 484 14.03 -13.00 -20.19
CA SER A 484 13.70 -13.94 -21.26
C SER A 484 12.62 -13.43 -22.20
N HIS A 485 11.88 -12.38 -21.84
CA HIS A 485 10.78 -11.84 -22.63
C HIS A 485 11.19 -10.50 -23.24
N THR A 486 10.70 -10.23 -24.45
CA THR A 486 10.91 -8.95 -25.14
C THR A 486 9.59 -8.19 -25.17
N TYR A 487 9.59 -6.98 -24.62
CA TYR A 487 8.43 -6.10 -24.64
C TYR A 487 8.66 -4.93 -25.59
N ILE A 488 7.58 -4.53 -26.27
CA ILE A 488 7.51 -3.37 -27.14
C ILE A 488 6.37 -2.45 -26.69
N LEU A 489 6.44 -1.20 -27.12
CA LEU A 489 5.31 -0.28 -27.01
C LEU A 489 4.15 -0.83 -27.84
N PRO A 490 2.89 -0.66 -27.44
CA PRO A 490 1.76 -0.93 -28.32
C PRO A 490 1.64 0.16 -29.42
N PRO A 491 0.89 -0.08 -30.51
CA PRO A 491 0.68 0.92 -31.56
C PRO A 491 -0.03 2.19 -31.04
N THR A 492 0.27 3.34 -31.65
CA THR A 492 -0.43 4.61 -31.40
C THR A 492 -1.14 5.14 -32.66
N TYR A 493 -2.11 6.04 -32.49
CA TYR A 493 -2.74 6.77 -33.60
C TYR A 493 -1.85 7.90 -34.14
N ASP A 494 -1.04 8.52 -33.28
CA ASP A 494 -0.17 9.64 -33.62
C ASP A 494 1.24 9.35 -33.11
N ALA A 495 2.20 9.21 -34.03
CA ALA A 495 3.60 8.96 -33.70
C ALA A 495 4.33 10.20 -33.15
N GLN A 496 3.84 11.41 -33.46
CA GLN A 496 4.39 12.66 -32.93
C GLN A 496 3.89 12.94 -31.51
N ASN A 497 2.69 12.46 -31.17
CA ASN A 497 2.10 12.57 -29.84
C ASN A 497 1.61 11.19 -29.38
N PRO A 498 2.53 10.27 -29.04
CA PRO A 498 2.15 8.93 -28.62
C PRO A 498 1.32 8.99 -27.33
N ALA A 499 0.29 8.15 -27.26
CA ALA A 499 -0.58 8.05 -26.11
C ALA A 499 -0.81 6.58 -25.75
N TYR A 500 -0.35 6.20 -24.56
CA TYR A 500 -0.49 4.84 -24.06
C TYR A 500 -1.53 4.78 -22.96
N VAL A 501 -2.41 3.79 -22.98
CA VAL A 501 -3.36 3.58 -21.88
C VAL A 501 -2.61 3.00 -20.70
N ALA A 502 -2.84 3.56 -19.51
CA ALA A 502 -2.42 2.97 -18.26
C ALA A 502 -3.64 2.61 -17.41
N ASN A 503 -3.59 1.43 -16.80
CA ASN A 503 -4.47 1.11 -15.70
C ASN A 503 -4.01 1.91 -14.47
N VAL A 504 -4.92 2.70 -13.94
CA VAL A 504 -4.66 3.62 -12.83
C VAL A 504 -5.63 3.31 -11.72
N MET A 505 -5.09 3.18 -10.51
CA MET A 505 -5.91 3.05 -9.30
C MET A 505 -5.66 4.25 -8.40
N PRO A 506 -6.60 5.19 -8.31
CA PRO A 506 -6.45 6.38 -7.48
C PRO A 506 -7.20 6.27 -6.14
N MET A 507 -6.65 6.89 -5.09
CA MET A 507 -7.39 7.27 -3.89
C MET A 507 -8.07 8.61 -4.12
N VAL A 508 -9.37 8.67 -3.89
CA VAL A 508 -10.16 9.90 -3.96
C VAL A 508 -10.93 10.14 -2.67
N ILE A 509 -11.26 11.39 -2.41
CA ILE A 509 -11.97 11.80 -1.19
C ILE A 509 -13.45 12.04 -1.53
N ASN A 510 -14.36 11.45 -0.76
CA ASN A 510 -15.78 11.76 -0.83
C ASN A 510 -16.01 13.25 -0.51
N ALA A 511 -16.59 14.03 -1.41
CA ALA A 511 -16.80 15.46 -1.20
C ALA A 511 -17.75 15.78 -0.03
N ASN A 512 -18.56 14.81 0.40
CA ASN A 512 -19.51 14.93 1.50
C ASN A 512 -18.98 14.42 2.84
N THR A 513 -17.72 13.96 2.91
CA THR A 513 -17.11 13.58 4.20
C THR A 513 -17.13 14.74 5.20
N LYS A 514 -17.32 14.41 6.48
CA LYS A 514 -17.19 15.35 7.61
C LYS A 514 -15.74 15.48 8.08
N LEU A 515 -14.83 14.66 7.58
CA LEU A 515 -13.41 14.58 7.95
C LEU A 515 -12.51 15.01 6.79
N LYS A 516 -12.86 16.13 6.12
CA LYS A 516 -12.16 16.56 4.89
C LYS A 516 -10.68 16.84 5.13
N GLU A 517 -10.37 17.53 6.22
CA GLU A 517 -8.99 17.91 6.55
C GLU A 517 -8.15 16.65 6.84
N GLU A 518 -8.71 15.73 7.61
CA GLU A 518 -8.10 14.45 7.93
C GLU A 518 -7.91 13.59 6.68
N ALA A 519 -8.93 13.50 5.82
CA ALA A 519 -8.85 12.73 4.57
C ALA A 519 -7.76 13.28 3.63
N ILE A 520 -7.69 14.60 3.46
CA ILE A 520 -6.62 15.27 2.68
C ILE A 520 -5.25 14.94 3.28
N TYR A 521 -5.12 15.06 4.60
CA TYR A 521 -3.86 14.79 5.26
C TYR A 521 -3.44 13.33 5.14
N PHE A 522 -4.38 12.38 5.24
CA PHE A 522 -4.07 10.97 5.02
C PHE A 522 -3.57 10.72 3.59
N LEU A 523 -4.22 11.28 2.56
CA LEU A 523 -3.74 11.19 1.17
C LEU A 523 -2.32 11.78 1.03
N ALA A 524 -2.03 12.90 1.68
CA ALA A 524 -0.70 13.51 1.68
C ALA A 524 0.35 12.64 2.41
N CYS A 525 0.00 12.02 3.54
CA CYS A 525 0.85 11.06 4.24
C CYS A 525 1.14 9.84 3.35
N TYR A 526 0.11 9.31 2.69
CA TYR A 526 0.21 8.16 1.79
C TYR A 526 1.09 8.46 0.57
N ALA A 527 0.93 9.64 -0.02
CA ALA A 527 1.73 10.10 -1.14
C ALA A 527 3.01 10.86 -0.70
N SER A 528 3.45 10.72 0.55
CA SER A 528 4.72 11.28 0.98
C SER A 528 5.88 10.45 0.45
N VAL A 529 7.06 11.05 0.26
CA VAL A 529 8.29 10.31 -0.08
C VAL A 529 8.58 9.21 0.95
N GLU A 530 8.29 9.48 2.22
CA GLU A 530 8.51 8.54 3.32
C GLU A 530 7.63 7.30 3.22
N ALA A 531 6.38 7.41 2.79
CA ALA A 531 5.51 6.27 2.55
C ALA A 531 5.81 5.59 1.20
N THR A 532 5.93 6.37 0.13
CA THR A 532 6.10 5.87 -1.24
C THR A 532 7.37 5.06 -1.43
N ARG A 533 8.46 5.36 -0.72
CA ARG A 533 9.69 4.54 -0.79
C ARG A 533 9.49 3.09 -0.33
N HIS A 534 8.44 2.79 0.43
CA HIS A 534 8.09 1.44 0.88
C HIS A 534 7.10 0.74 -0.07
N GLN A 535 6.76 1.37 -1.20
CA GLN A 535 6.00 0.69 -2.24
C GLN A 535 6.89 -0.23 -3.07
N TYR A 536 6.32 -1.39 -3.38
CA TYR A 536 6.88 -2.32 -4.35
C TYR A 536 6.68 -1.75 -5.76
N TYR A 537 7.57 -0.86 -6.19
CA TYR A 537 7.42 -0.18 -7.48
C TYR A 537 7.44 -1.17 -8.66
N TYR A 538 7.97 -2.39 -8.49
CA TYR A 538 7.88 -3.45 -9.48
C TYR A 538 6.44 -3.94 -9.71
N ASN A 539 5.54 -3.77 -8.74
CA ASN A 539 4.13 -4.19 -8.80
C ASN A 539 3.14 -3.02 -9.01
N PHE A 540 3.49 -1.84 -8.49
CA PHE A 540 2.58 -0.68 -8.42
C PHE A 540 3.04 0.53 -9.26
N GLY A 541 4.16 0.38 -9.98
CA GLY A 541 4.76 1.41 -10.82
C GLY A 541 5.75 2.31 -10.08
N GLN A 542 6.68 2.91 -10.83
CA GLN A 542 7.65 3.87 -10.28
C GLN A 542 7.06 5.29 -10.28
N TRP A 543 6.96 5.89 -9.11
CA TRP A 543 6.37 7.23 -8.93
C TRP A 543 7.43 8.31 -8.68
N LEU A 544 8.40 8.02 -7.82
CA LEU A 544 9.48 8.95 -7.50
C LEU A 544 10.44 9.08 -8.68
N LYS A 545 10.94 10.29 -8.93
CA LYS A 545 11.97 10.55 -9.95
C LYS A 545 13.25 9.76 -9.65
N ASP A 546 13.65 9.74 -8.39
CA ASP A 546 14.83 9.02 -7.92
C ASP A 546 14.48 7.60 -7.47
N LYS A 547 14.76 6.64 -8.36
CA LYS A 547 14.57 5.20 -8.11
C LYS A 547 15.38 4.69 -6.91
N SER A 548 16.49 5.35 -6.55
CA SER A 548 17.34 4.91 -5.43
C SER A 548 16.72 5.15 -4.06
N LEU A 549 15.65 5.95 -3.97
CA LEU A 549 14.94 6.20 -2.72
C LEU A 549 14.10 5.01 -2.28
N TYR A 550 13.68 4.13 -3.19
CA TYR A 550 12.89 2.96 -2.85
C TYR A 550 13.69 2.00 -1.98
N VAL A 551 13.05 1.52 -0.92
CA VAL A 551 13.61 0.46 -0.07
C VAL A 551 13.71 -0.80 -0.92
N PRO A 552 14.90 -1.44 -1.00
CA PRO A 552 15.06 -2.66 -1.76
C PRO A 552 14.03 -3.71 -1.34
N GLU A 553 13.34 -4.30 -2.31
CA GLU A 553 12.38 -5.37 -2.02
C GLU A 553 13.11 -6.55 -1.35
N ASP A 554 12.39 -7.34 -0.56
CA ASP A 554 12.93 -8.55 0.06
C ASP A 554 13.61 -9.41 -1.03
N PRO A 555 14.91 -9.76 -0.89
CA PRO A 555 15.60 -10.64 -1.82
C PRO A 555 14.85 -11.96 -2.09
N ALA A 556 14.08 -12.46 -1.11
CA ALA A 556 13.23 -13.63 -1.29
C ALA A 556 12.02 -13.33 -2.20
N ALA A 557 11.41 -12.14 -2.10
CA ALA A 557 10.36 -11.70 -3.02
C ALA A 557 10.92 -11.51 -4.44
N LEU A 558 12.11 -10.90 -4.57
CA LEU A 558 12.83 -10.71 -5.84
C LEU A 558 13.27 -12.02 -6.50
N ALA A 559 13.65 -13.03 -5.71
CA ALA A 559 14.11 -14.33 -6.21
C ALA A 559 13.01 -15.14 -6.92
N PHE A 560 11.73 -14.87 -6.61
CA PHE A 560 10.58 -15.50 -7.28
C PHE A 560 10.17 -14.78 -8.56
N THR A 561 10.71 -13.60 -8.86
CA THR A 561 10.14 -12.69 -9.88
C THR A 561 11.11 -12.26 -10.96
N GLY A 562 12.42 -12.32 -10.70
CA GLY A 562 13.43 -11.82 -11.63
C GLY A 562 13.44 -10.28 -11.69
N TYR A 563 14.46 -9.73 -12.36
CA TYR A 563 14.56 -8.31 -12.67
C TYR A 563 14.13 -8.07 -14.12
N ALA A 564 13.44 -6.95 -14.37
CA ALA A 564 13.29 -6.46 -15.73
C ALA A 564 14.67 -6.28 -16.39
N SER A 565 14.79 -6.65 -17.67
CA SER A 565 15.98 -6.25 -18.43
C SER A 565 16.03 -4.72 -18.54
N PRO A 566 17.23 -4.11 -18.68
CA PRO A 566 17.35 -2.67 -18.89
C PRO A 566 16.49 -2.16 -20.08
N GLU A 567 16.40 -2.94 -21.14
CA GLU A 567 15.62 -2.63 -22.33
C GLU A 567 14.11 -2.63 -22.04
N ASN A 568 13.61 -3.63 -21.31
CA ASN A 568 12.20 -3.69 -20.91
C ASN A 568 11.85 -2.55 -19.95
N GLU A 569 12.78 -2.18 -19.06
CA GLU A 569 12.60 -1.05 -18.15
C GLU A 569 12.55 0.29 -18.91
N GLU A 570 13.33 0.45 -19.98
CA GLU A 570 13.28 1.64 -20.84
C GLU A 570 11.92 1.76 -21.55
N VAL A 571 11.42 0.66 -22.13
CA VAL A 571 10.09 0.60 -22.76
C VAL A 571 8.98 0.94 -21.76
N PHE A 572 9.04 0.36 -20.55
CA PHE A 572 8.07 0.64 -19.48
C PHE A 572 8.06 2.12 -19.09
N ASN A 573 9.25 2.70 -18.86
CA ASN A 573 9.36 4.11 -18.48
C ASN A 573 8.86 5.04 -19.58
N TYR A 574 9.18 4.73 -20.84
CA TYR A 574 8.69 5.51 -21.98
C TYR A 574 7.16 5.47 -22.08
N ALA A 575 6.56 4.29 -21.93
CA ALA A 575 5.12 4.12 -21.95
C ALA A 575 4.46 4.92 -20.81
N LEU A 576 4.99 4.80 -19.59
CA LEU A 576 4.50 5.52 -18.41
C LEU A 576 4.52 7.05 -18.60
N GLU A 577 5.62 7.60 -19.13
CA GLU A 577 5.76 9.04 -19.40
C GLU A 577 4.75 9.55 -20.42
N HIS A 578 4.35 8.71 -21.37
CA HIS A 578 3.38 9.04 -22.43
C HIS A 578 1.99 8.45 -22.14
N SER A 579 1.73 8.03 -20.89
CA SER A 579 0.45 7.41 -20.54
C SER A 579 -0.67 8.42 -20.30
N TYR A 580 -1.90 7.93 -20.49
CA TYR A 580 -3.17 8.53 -20.09
C TYR A 580 -3.96 7.52 -19.26
N PRO A 581 -4.84 7.96 -18.34
CA PRO A 581 -5.67 7.02 -17.61
C PRO A 581 -6.59 6.30 -18.60
N GLY A 582 -6.67 4.98 -18.50
CA GLY A 582 -7.78 4.24 -19.09
C GLY A 582 -9.07 4.77 -18.47
N LEU A 583 -10.03 5.13 -19.32
CA LEU A 583 -11.35 5.56 -18.89
C LEU A 583 -12.36 4.70 -19.62
N ALA A 584 -13.21 4.00 -18.87
CA ALA A 584 -14.27 3.18 -19.45
C ALA A 584 -15.64 3.55 -18.88
N MET A 585 -16.65 3.70 -19.75
CA MET A 585 -18.05 3.60 -19.31
C MET A 585 -18.36 2.13 -19.13
N ILE A 586 -18.35 1.61 -17.89
CA ILE A 586 -18.41 0.16 -17.64
C ILE A 586 -19.59 -0.54 -18.34
N GLU A 587 -20.74 0.12 -18.47
CA GLU A 587 -21.90 -0.42 -19.21
C GLU A 587 -21.66 -0.52 -20.72
N VAL A 588 -21.04 0.50 -21.32
CA VAL A 588 -20.66 0.49 -22.74
C VAL A 588 -19.54 -0.51 -22.97
N TRP A 589 -18.53 -0.50 -22.12
CA TRP A 589 -17.41 -1.44 -22.15
C TRP A 589 -17.90 -2.89 -22.08
N ARG A 590 -18.80 -3.22 -21.15
CA ARG A 590 -19.39 -4.58 -21.06
C ARG A 590 -20.13 -4.96 -22.34
N THR A 591 -20.93 -4.06 -22.88
CA THR A 591 -21.65 -4.31 -24.14
C THR A 591 -20.67 -4.54 -25.28
N GLN A 592 -19.66 -3.67 -25.42
CA GLN A 592 -18.61 -3.80 -26.42
C GLN A 592 -17.91 -5.16 -26.32
N PHE A 593 -17.37 -5.51 -25.14
CA PHE A 593 -16.54 -6.69 -24.97
C PHE A 593 -17.30 -8.01 -24.99
N PHE A 594 -18.45 -8.10 -24.32
CA PHE A 594 -19.16 -9.38 -24.15
C PHE A 594 -20.22 -9.64 -25.23
N GLU A 595 -20.72 -8.62 -25.92
CA GLU A 595 -21.78 -8.77 -26.91
C GLU A 595 -21.32 -8.39 -28.32
N LEU A 596 -20.80 -7.16 -28.49
CA LEU A 596 -20.58 -6.60 -29.82
C LEU A 596 -19.30 -7.09 -30.48
N ILE A 597 -18.18 -7.22 -29.75
CA ILE A 597 -16.92 -7.73 -30.30
C ILE A 597 -17.11 -9.17 -30.82
N PRO A 598 -17.69 -10.11 -30.06
CA PRO A 598 -18.00 -11.45 -30.59
C PRO A 598 -18.87 -11.41 -31.85
N ALA A 599 -19.91 -10.59 -31.88
CA ALA A 599 -20.79 -10.44 -33.04
C ALA A 599 -20.06 -9.85 -34.26
N LEU A 600 -19.20 -8.85 -34.07
CA LEU A 600 -18.39 -8.23 -35.12
C LEU A 600 -17.40 -9.24 -35.72
N LYS A 601 -16.74 -10.03 -34.87
CA LYS A 601 -15.81 -11.10 -35.27
C LYS A 601 -16.50 -12.21 -36.04
N ALA A 602 -17.72 -12.56 -35.65
CA ALA A 602 -18.56 -13.53 -36.36
C ALA A 602 -19.10 -12.99 -37.70
N GLY A 603 -19.08 -11.67 -37.90
CA GLY A 603 -19.68 -11.01 -39.06
C GLY A 603 -21.21 -10.87 -38.96
N ASP A 604 -21.77 -11.02 -37.76
CA ASP A 604 -23.21 -10.89 -37.49
C ASP A 604 -23.68 -9.42 -37.51
N ILE A 605 -22.75 -8.48 -37.28
CA ILE A 605 -22.99 -7.04 -37.36
C ILE A 605 -21.88 -6.36 -38.17
N THR A 606 -22.20 -5.24 -38.82
CA THR A 606 -21.19 -4.43 -39.52
C THR A 606 -20.48 -3.48 -38.55
N PRO A 607 -19.26 -3.00 -38.90
CA PRO A 607 -18.59 -1.92 -38.18
C PRO A 607 -19.47 -0.68 -37.94
N GLU A 608 -20.30 -0.28 -38.90
CA GLU A 608 -21.21 0.86 -38.79
C GLU A 608 -22.35 0.59 -37.80
N GLU A 609 -22.91 -0.62 -37.81
CA GLU A 609 -23.94 -1.04 -36.85
C GLU A 609 -23.38 -1.07 -35.42
N TYR A 610 -22.19 -1.63 -35.25
CA TYR A 610 -21.44 -1.61 -33.99
C TYR A 610 -21.28 -0.18 -33.48
N ALA A 611 -20.72 0.72 -34.30
CA ALA A 611 -20.47 2.11 -33.93
C ALA A 611 -21.76 2.85 -33.54
N ALA A 612 -22.84 2.63 -34.29
CA ALA A 612 -24.14 3.25 -34.01
C ALA A 612 -24.77 2.77 -32.69
N ILE A 613 -24.59 1.49 -32.31
CA ILE A 613 -25.07 0.95 -31.03
C ILE A 613 -24.29 1.59 -29.88
N VAL A 614 -22.96 1.59 -29.97
CA VAL A 614 -22.08 2.16 -28.95
C VAL A 614 -22.33 3.65 -28.76
N GLN A 615 -22.42 4.42 -29.86
CA GLN A 615 -22.71 5.86 -29.80
C GLN A 615 -24.05 6.12 -29.09
N ARG A 616 -25.10 5.35 -29.41
CA ARG A 616 -26.41 5.52 -28.77
C ARG A 616 -26.36 5.24 -27.27
N GLN A 617 -25.67 4.18 -26.84
CA GLN A 617 -25.53 3.88 -25.41
C GLN A 617 -24.74 4.96 -24.69
N ALA A 618 -23.66 5.42 -25.30
CA ALA A 618 -22.84 6.49 -24.75
C ALA A 618 -23.62 7.81 -24.60
N ASP A 619 -24.42 8.19 -25.61
CA ASP A 619 -25.30 9.36 -25.57
C ASP A 619 -26.34 9.25 -24.43
N MET A 620 -26.85 8.05 -24.15
CA MET A 620 -27.76 7.82 -23.04
C MET A 620 -27.08 8.06 -21.69
N ILE A 621 -25.92 7.46 -21.47
CA ILE A 621 -25.17 7.56 -20.20
C ILE A 621 -24.66 8.98 -19.95
N MET A 622 -24.14 9.64 -20.99
CA MET A 622 -23.63 11.01 -20.89
C MET A 622 -24.73 12.06 -20.68
N GLY A 623 -25.98 11.73 -21.03
CA GLY A 623 -27.15 12.58 -20.87
C GLY A 623 -27.80 12.53 -19.48
N GLU A 624 -27.40 11.60 -18.62
CA GLU A 624 -27.80 11.48 -17.20
C GLU A 624 -26.93 12.36 -16.28
#